data_AF-A0A6A1RWZ0-F1
#
_entry.id   AF-A0A6A1RWZ0-F1
#
_cell.length_a   1.000
_cell.length_b   1.000
_cell.length_c   1.000
_cell.angle_alpha   90.00
_cell.angle_beta   90.00
_cell.angle_gamma   90.00
#
_symmetry.space_group_name_H-M   'P 1'
#
loop_
_entity.id
_entity.type
_entity.pdbx_description
1 polymer ?
#
loop_
_entity_poly.entity_id
_entity_poly.type
_entity_poly.pdbx_seq_one_letter_code
_entity_poly.pdbx_strand_id
1 'polypeptide(L)'
;MNTLEQPTLATEAIRAFFTLQCCWLNSEEIYLEQGCLHCGSAATYLIYFTHAPIQKLMLDFIQKYNCHNSKKSDLLDLLDFEQNYNDFLQVLESAVNSYARQYQNHACHLAFESVESIFEREAAIAC
;
A
#
# COMPACT_ATOMS: atom_id res chain seq x y z
N MET A 1 23.48 22.49 -12.04
CA MET A 1 22.70 21.57 -12.90
C MET A 1 22.05 20.57 -11.97
N ASN A 2 20.76 20.70 -11.70
CA ASN A 2 20.03 19.64 -10.99
C ASN A 2 19.76 18.54 -12.01
N THR A 3 20.54 17.47 -11.98
CA THR A 3 20.15 16.22 -12.61
C THR A 3 18.86 15.78 -11.92
N LEU A 4 17.72 15.93 -12.59
CA LEU A 4 16.50 15.22 -12.21
C LEU A 4 16.84 13.74 -12.36
N GLU A 5 17.17 13.09 -11.24
CA GLU A 5 17.34 11.65 -11.21
C GLU A 5 16.07 11.02 -11.76
N GLN A 6 16.20 10.18 -12.79
CA GLN A 6 15.05 9.48 -13.31
C GLN A 6 14.51 8.55 -12.22
N PRO A 7 13.18 8.53 -11.99
CA PRO A 7 12.61 7.65 -10.98
C PRO A 7 12.98 6.21 -11.30
N THR A 8 13.35 5.48 -10.26
CA THR A 8 13.69 4.07 -10.34
C THR A 8 12.58 3.27 -9.69
N LEU A 9 12.51 1.98 -9.99
CA LEU A 9 11.55 1.09 -9.33
C LEU A 9 11.70 1.17 -7.80
N ALA A 10 12.94 1.32 -7.32
CA ALA A 10 13.24 1.51 -5.91
C ALA A 10 12.65 2.80 -5.34
N THR A 11 12.84 3.95 -6.00
CA THR A 11 12.31 5.23 -5.51
C THR A 11 10.79 5.23 -5.50
N GLU A 12 10.15 4.63 -6.52
CA GLU A 12 8.69 4.54 -6.58
C GLU A 12 8.11 3.62 -5.50
N ALA A 13 8.73 2.46 -5.25
CA ALA A 13 8.28 1.56 -4.17
C ALA A 13 8.42 2.21 -2.79
N ILE A 14 9.52 2.94 -2.54
CA ILE A 14 9.73 3.69 -1.30
C ILE A 14 8.68 4.78 -1.16
N ARG A 15 8.44 5.59 -2.21
CA ARG A 15 7.45 6.66 -2.19
C ARG A 15 6.04 6.12 -1.92
N ALA A 16 5.64 5.05 -2.61
CA ALA A 16 4.36 4.39 -2.38
C ALA A 16 4.21 3.90 -0.93
N PHE A 17 5.24 3.25 -0.37
CA PHE A 17 5.22 2.82 1.03
C PHE A 17 5.08 4.00 2.01
N PHE A 18 5.87 5.06 1.83
CA PHE A 18 5.77 6.23 2.71
C PHE A 18 4.41 6.91 2.60
N THR A 19 3.81 6.99 1.41
CA THR A 19 2.44 7.49 1.26
C THR A 19 1.46 6.65 2.08
N LEU A 20 1.54 5.32 2.01
CA LEU A 20 0.70 4.42 2.80
C LEU A 20 0.87 4.65 4.32
N GLN A 21 2.12 4.76 4.79
CA GLN A 21 2.44 5.00 6.20
C GLN A 21 1.97 6.38 6.68
N CYS A 22 2.17 7.43 5.88
CA CYS A 22 1.72 8.77 6.22
C CYS A 22 0.20 8.86 6.34
N CYS A 23 -0.55 8.22 5.42
CA CYS A 23 -2.00 8.21 5.49
C CYS A 23 -2.50 7.51 6.76
N TRP A 24 -1.86 6.41 7.17
CA TRP A 24 -2.14 5.77 8.45
C TRP A 24 -1.87 6.69 9.65
N LEU A 25 -0.71 7.36 9.69
CA LEU A 25 -0.33 8.26 10.78
C LEU A 25 -1.21 9.52 10.87
N ASN A 26 -1.77 9.95 9.74
CA ASN A 26 -2.70 11.09 9.66
C ASN A 26 -4.15 10.70 9.94
N SER A 27 -4.43 9.43 10.29
CA SER A 27 -5.79 8.90 10.47
C SER A 27 -6.66 9.08 9.22
N GLU A 28 -6.06 9.07 8.03
CA GLU A 28 -6.81 8.98 6.78
C GLU A 28 -7.38 7.56 6.63
N GLU A 29 -8.52 7.43 5.95
CA GLU A 29 -9.20 6.13 5.80
C GLU A 29 -8.25 5.06 5.25
N ILE A 30 -8.36 3.87 5.85
CA ILE A 30 -7.39 2.79 5.77
C ILE A 30 -7.75 1.86 4.60
N TYR A 31 -6.75 1.24 3.99
CA TYR A 31 -6.83 0.40 2.78
C TYR A 31 -7.63 -0.90 2.89
N LEU A 32 -8.90 -0.80 3.26
CA LEU A 32 -9.81 -1.93 3.39
C LEU A 32 -11.26 -1.59 2.98
N GLU A 33 -11.68 -0.31 2.95
CA GLU A 33 -13.08 0.05 2.63
C GLU A 33 -13.21 1.20 1.62
N GLN A 34 -12.56 2.32 1.87
CA GLN A 34 -12.44 3.48 0.99
C GLN A 34 -11.26 4.29 1.54
N GLY A 35 -10.40 4.83 0.71
CA GLY A 35 -9.19 5.53 1.15
C GLY A 35 -9.00 6.79 0.30
N CYS A 36 -8.11 7.69 0.70
CA CYS A 36 -7.79 8.82 -0.18
C CYS A 36 -7.11 8.31 -1.46
N LEU A 37 -7.42 8.91 -2.62
CA LEU A 37 -6.88 8.52 -3.94
C LEU A 37 -5.38 8.19 -3.93
N HIS A 38 -4.60 9.00 -3.20
CA HIS A 38 -3.15 8.85 -3.14
C HIS A 38 -2.70 7.56 -2.49
N CYS A 39 -3.30 7.17 -1.37
CA CYS A 39 -2.90 5.94 -0.71
C CYS A 39 -3.45 4.69 -1.42
N GLY A 40 -4.50 4.84 -2.24
CA GLY A 40 -5.08 3.74 -3.02
C GLY A 40 -4.27 3.46 -4.26
N SER A 41 -3.79 4.53 -4.88
CA SER A 41 -2.75 4.45 -5.90
C SER A 41 -1.48 3.79 -5.34
N ALA A 42 -1.05 4.18 -4.13
CA ALA A 42 0.13 3.60 -3.48
C ALA A 42 -0.03 2.10 -3.15
N ALA A 43 -1.14 1.71 -2.52
CA ALA A 43 -1.44 0.33 -2.21
C ALA A 43 -1.55 -0.52 -3.50
N THR A 44 -2.23 0.00 -4.52
CA THR A 44 -2.33 -0.68 -5.83
C THR A 44 -0.97 -0.83 -6.48
N TYR A 45 -0.10 0.19 -6.41
CA TYR A 45 1.26 0.11 -6.92
C TYR A 45 2.05 -1.02 -6.23
N LEU A 46 2.00 -1.07 -4.90
CA LEU A 46 2.66 -2.11 -4.12
C LEU A 46 2.14 -3.51 -4.46
N ILE A 47 0.84 -3.67 -4.73
CA ILE A 47 0.22 -4.97 -5.07
C ILE A 47 0.57 -5.45 -6.48
N TYR A 48 0.62 -4.57 -7.48
CA TYR A 48 0.72 -5.00 -8.88
C TYR A 48 2.09 -4.75 -9.53
N PHE A 49 2.88 -3.82 -9.00
CA PHE A 49 4.08 -3.31 -9.68
C PHE A 49 5.38 -3.55 -8.90
N THR A 50 5.30 -4.24 -7.75
CA THR A 50 6.49 -4.70 -7.00
C THR A 50 6.68 -6.22 -7.10
N HIS A 51 7.64 -6.81 -6.39
CA HIS A 51 7.91 -8.25 -6.45
C HIS A 51 7.00 -9.09 -5.53
N ALA A 52 6.91 -10.39 -5.79
CA ALA A 52 6.00 -11.31 -5.10
C ALA A 52 5.99 -11.23 -3.56
N PRO A 53 7.13 -11.04 -2.84
CA PRO A 53 7.12 -10.84 -1.39
C PRO A 53 6.22 -9.69 -0.90
N ILE A 54 6.31 -8.51 -1.53
CA ILE A 54 5.51 -7.34 -1.16
C ILE A 54 4.04 -7.58 -1.55
N GLN A 55 3.80 -8.07 -2.76
CA GLN A 55 2.44 -8.38 -3.22
C GLN A 55 1.72 -9.32 -2.26
N LYS A 56 2.40 -10.39 -1.84
CA LYS A 56 1.85 -11.37 -0.91
C LYS A 56 1.57 -10.76 0.47
N LEU A 57 2.49 -9.96 1.02
CA LEU A 57 2.27 -9.28 2.29
C LEU A 57 1.02 -8.39 2.25
N MET A 58 0.86 -7.59 1.19
CA MET A 58 -0.30 -6.72 0.99
C MET A 58 -1.60 -7.54 0.89
N LEU A 59 -1.62 -8.58 0.05
CA LEU A 59 -2.81 -9.39 -0.20
C LEU A 59 -3.22 -10.22 1.03
N ASP A 60 -2.25 -10.81 1.75
CA ASP A 60 -2.50 -11.56 2.98
C ASP A 60 -3.09 -10.64 4.06
N PHE A 61 -2.60 -9.39 4.17
CA PHE A 61 -3.13 -8.38 5.07
C PHE A 61 -4.57 -8.00 4.70
N ILE A 62 -4.84 -7.68 3.43
CA ILE A 62 -6.18 -7.33 2.95
C ILE A 62 -7.15 -8.49 3.20
N GLN A 63 -6.75 -9.72 2.89
CA GLN A 63 -7.56 -10.92 3.09
C GLN A 63 -7.95 -11.12 4.55
N LYS A 64 -7.05 -10.83 5.51
CA LYS A 64 -7.32 -10.95 6.95
C LYS A 64 -8.53 -10.11 7.39
N TYR A 65 -8.76 -8.97 6.76
CA TYR A 65 -9.81 -8.02 7.17
C TYR A 65 -10.97 -7.88 6.17
N ASN A 66 -10.87 -8.50 4.98
CA ASN A 66 -11.87 -8.42 3.91
C ASN A 66 -13.28 -8.87 4.33
N CYS A 67 -13.41 -9.73 5.35
CA CYS A 67 -14.69 -10.28 5.82
C CYS A 67 -15.38 -9.45 6.93
N HIS A 68 -14.74 -8.41 7.48
CA HIS A 68 -15.37 -7.55 8.49
C HIS A 68 -16.41 -6.57 7.90
N ASN A 69 -16.38 -6.42 6.56
CA ASN A 69 -17.26 -5.58 5.75
C ASN A 69 -18.76 -5.97 5.78
N SER A 70 -19.12 -7.16 6.28
CA SER A 70 -20.54 -7.57 6.32
C SER A 70 -21.37 -6.89 7.43
N LYS A 71 -20.75 -6.12 8.33
CA LYS A 71 -21.44 -5.59 9.53
C LYS A 71 -21.31 -4.09 9.81
N LYS A 72 -20.71 -3.27 8.95
CA LYS A 72 -20.50 -1.82 9.19
C LYS A 72 -19.81 -1.55 10.55
N SER A 73 -18.83 -2.38 10.90
CA SER A 73 -17.98 -2.14 12.06
C SER A 73 -16.75 -1.40 11.57
N ASP A 74 -16.44 -0.23 12.14
CA ASP A 74 -15.21 0.48 11.83
C ASP A 74 -14.04 -0.48 12.12
N LEU A 75 -13.06 -0.55 11.22
CA LEU A 75 -11.89 -1.41 11.41
C LEU A 75 -11.08 -0.99 12.63
N LEU A 76 -11.14 0.30 12.99
CA LEU A 76 -10.58 0.83 14.23
C LEU A 76 -11.30 0.30 15.49
N ASP A 77 -12.54 -0.18 15.37
CA ASP A 77 -13.27 -0.81 16.47
C ASP A 77 -12.84 -2.27 16.70
N LEU A 78 -12.09 -2.87 15.76
CA LEU A 78 -11.56 -4.22 15.92
C LEU A 78 -10.43 -4.21 16.96
N LEU A 79 -10.58 -5.09 17.96
CA LEU A 79 -9.56 -5.30 18.97
C LEU A 79 -8.20 -5.60 18.30
N ASP A 80 -7.16 -4.90 18.73
CA ASP A 80 -5.79 -5.02 18.25
C ASP A 80 -5.55 -4.61 16.77
N PHE A 81 -6.51 -4.02 16.06
CA PHE A 81 -6.31 -3.64 14.65
C PHE A 81 -5.16 -2.65 14.47
N GLU A 82 -5.10 -1.60 15.29
CA GLU A 82 -4.03 -0.60 15.27
C GLU A 82 -2.65 -1.25 15.44
N GLN A 83 -2.51 -2.15 16.42
CA GLN A 83 -1.26 -2.88 16.65
C GLN A 83 -0.92 -3.77 15.45
N ASN A 84 -1.89 -4.52 14.94
CA ASN A 84 -1.69 -5.39 13.77
C ASN A 84 -1.32 -4.60 12.51
N TYR A 85 -1.88 -3.41 12.32
CA TYR A 85 -1.54 -2.52 11.20
C TYR A 85 -0.12 -1.98 11.34
N ASN A 86 0.27 -1.56 12.55
CA ASN A 86 1.64 -1.12 12.84
C ASN A 86 2.67 -2.24 12.60
N ASP A 87 2.39 -3.46 13.08
CA ASP A 87 3.25 -4.62 12.85
C ASP A 87 3.37 -4.94 11.35
N PHE A 88 2.25 -4.86 10.63
CA PHE A 88 2.23 -5.01 9.18
C PHE A 88 3.11 -3.97 8.48
N LEU A 89 3.01 -2.68 8.84
CA LEU A 89 3.82 -1.63 8.24
C LEU A 89 5.33 -1.87 8.45
N GLN A 90 5.75 -2.36 9.62
CA GLN A 90 7.15 -2.68 9.88
C GLN A 90 7.67 -3.81 8.98
N VAL A 91 6.86 -4.86 8.80
CA VAL A 91 7.21 -5.98 7.92
C VAL A 91 7.25 -5.52 6.46
N LEU A 92 6.28 -4.71 6.04
CA LEU A 92 6.21 -4.13 4.70
C LEU A 92 7.41 -3.23 4.41
N GLU A 93 7.80 -2.37 5.35
CA GLU A 93 8.98 -1.50 5.24
C GLU A 93 10.25 -2.30 4.95
N SER A 94 10.47 -3.39 5.68
CA SER A 94 11.62 -4.27 5.48
C SER A 94 11.62 -4.90 4.08
N ALA A 95 10.46 -5.34 3.59
CA ALA A 95 10.30 -5.91 2.26
C ALA A 95 10.55 -4.86 1.16
N VAL A 96 10.01 -3.65 1.31
CA VAL A 96 10.21 -2.52 0.39
C VAL A 96 11.68 -2.08 0.36
N ASN A 97 12.34 -2.01 1.51
CA ASN A 97 13.77 -1.70 1.58
C ASN A 97 14.63 -2.78 0.88
N SER A 98 14.25 -4.05 1.02
CA SER A 98 14.91 -5.15 0.31
C SER A 98 14.70 -5.06 -1.20
N TYR A 99 13.48 -4.77 -1.65
CA TYR A 99 13.16 -4.47 -3.05
C TYR A 99 13.99 -3.30 -3.57
N ALA A 100 14.02 -2.18 -2.85
CA ALA A 100 14.71 -0.97 -3.26
C ALA A 100 16.22 -1.21 -3.48
N ARG A 101 16.87 -1.97 -2.59
CA ARG A 101 18.29 -2.35 -2.75
C ARG A 101 18.53 -3.16 -4.02
N GLN A 102 17.60 -4.05 -4.38
CA GLN A 102 17.70 -4.90 -5.56
C GLN A 102 17.44 -4.11 -6.86
N TYR A 103 16.51 -3.16 -6.84
CA TYR A 103 16.01 -2.48 -8.03
C TYR A 103 16.47 -1.01 -8.18
N GLN A 104 17.44 -0.56 -7.38
CA GLN A 104 17.94 0.83 -7.36
C GLN A 104 18.36 1.41 -8.72
N ASN A 105 18.82 0.57 -9.66
CA ASN A 105 19.28 1.02 -10.99
C ASN A 105 18.28 0.71 -12.11
N HIS A 106 17.08 0.23 -11.79
CA HIS A 106 16.05 -0.08 -12.77
C HIS A 106 15.17 1.15 -12.96
N ALA A 107 15.14 1.69 -14.18
CA ALA A 107 14.27 2.81 -14.52
C ALA A 107 12.80 2.43 -14.27
N CYS A 108 12.05 3.36 -13.68
CA CYS A 108 10.61 3.27 -13.60
C CYS A 108 9.98 4.21 -14.63
N HIS A 109 9.02 3.69 -15.39
CA HIS A 109 8.25 4.47 -16.35
C HIS A 109 6.83 4.77 -15.86
N LEU A 110 6.50 4.37 -14.63
CA LEU A 110 5.19 4.48 -14.04
C LEU A 110 5.32 5.11 -12.65
N ALA A 111 4.86 6.35 -12.49
CA ALA A 111 4.75 6.95 -11.18
C ALA A 111 3.61 6.29 -10.41
N PHE A 112 3.80 5.98 -9.13
CA PHE A 112 2.74 5.33 -8.36
C PHE A 112 1.45 6.16 -8.31
N GLU A 113 1.56 7.51 -8.30
CA GLU A 113 0.39 8.40 -8.30
C GLU A 113 -0.45 8.33 -9.57
N SER A 114 0.08 7.76 -10.65
CA SER A 114 -0.66 7.56 -11.90
C SER A 114 -1.42 6.23 -11.95
N VAL A 115 -1.27 5.38 -10.93
CA VAL A 115 -1.97 4.09 -10.83
C VAL A 115 -3.36 4.29 -10.26
N GLU A 116 -4.38 3.81 -10.97
CA GLU A 116 -5.77 3.86 -10.47
C GLU A 116 -5.93 2.96 -9.22
N SER A 117 -6.57 3.51 -8.18
CA SER A 117 -6.89 2.75 -6.96
C SER A 117 -7.87 1.61 -7.24
N ILE A 118 -7.53 0.38 -6.85
CA ILE A 118 -8.48 -0.74 -6.88
C ILE A 118 -9.50 -0.72 -5.73
N PHE A 119 -9.33 0.16 -4.75
CA PHE A 119 -10.16 0.26 -3.54
C PHE A 119 -11.34 1.24 -3.68
N GLU A 120 -11.37 2.04 -4.74
CA GLU A 120 -12.43 3.04 -4.98
C GLU A 120 -13.54 2.56 -5.93
N ARG A 121 -13.49 1.30 -6.38
CA ARG A 121 -14.55 0.73 -7.21
C ARG A 121 -15.79 0.49 -6.36
N GLU A 122 -16.91 1.10 -6.74
CA GLU A 122 -18.25 0.81 -6.20
C GLU A 122 -18.47 -0.71 -6.14
N ALA A 123 -18.34 -1.26 -4.94
CA ALA A 123 -18.79 -2.58 -4.51
C ALA A 123 -18.71 -3.71 -5.55
N ALA A 124 -17.52 -4.29 -5.75
CA ALA A 124 -17.45 -5.71 -6.13
C ALA A 124 -17.54 -6.55 -4.85
N ILE A 125 -18.78 -6.76 -4.39
CA ILE A 125 -19.12 -7.74 -3.35
C ILE A 125 -18.59 -9.11 -3.82
N ALA A 126 -17.50 -9.54 -3.22
CA ALA A 126 -17.07 -10.93 -3.21
C ALA A 126 -16.67 -11.29 -1.77
N CYS A 127 -17.69 -11.36 -0.91
CA CYS A 127 -17.68 -12.17 0.30
C CYS A 127 -18.44 -13.46 0.02
#